data_AF-A0A6G2DPD3-F1
#
_entry.id   AF-A0A6G2DPD3-F1
#
_cell.length_a   1.000
_cell.length_b   1.000
_cell.length_c   1.000
_cell.angle_alpha   90.00
_cell.angle_beta   90.00
_cell.angle_gamma   90.00
#
_symmetry.space_group_name_H-M   'P 1'
#
loop_
_entity.id
_entity.type
_entity.pdbx_description
1 polymer ?
#
loop_
_entity_poly.entity_id
_entity_poly.type
_entity_poly.pdbx_seq_one_letter_code
_entity_poly.pdbx_strand_id
1 'polypeptide(L)'
;LIEELRSEHGISRIKESRKGKDSIMAGVSKLQGYAIYVHPDCKNIMDEFYSYCYQRDKEGNWLNKPEDKNNHLMDALRYSLQCIEGGKATVRRRSDYGL
;
A
#
# COMPACT_ATOMS: atom_id res chain seq x y z
N LEU A 1 12.89 13.33 -5.65
CA LEU A 1 11.82 12.82 -4.77
C LEU A 1 12.30 11.98 -3.58
N ILE A 2 12.63 10.68 -3.67
CA ILE A 2 13.00 9.92 -2.44
C ILE A 2 14.25 10.50 -1.77
N GLU A 3 15.29 10.81 -2.55
CA GLU A 3 16.54 11.38 -2.03
C GLU A 3 16.38 12.80 -1.48
N GLU A 4 15.54 13.59 -2.14
CA GLU A 4 15.14 14.94 -1.74
C GLU A 4 14.36 14.93 -0.42
N LEU A 5 13.41 14.00 -0.24
CA LEU A 5 12.68 13.84 1.02
C LEU A 5 13.59 13.42 2.18
N ARG A 6 14.66 12.66 1.93
CA ARG A 6 15.67 12.36 2.95
C ARG A 6 16.49 13.60 3.30
N SER A 7 16.99 14.29 2.28
CA SER A 7 18.01 15.33 2.43
C SER A 7 17.43 16.67 2.90
N GLU A 8 16.29 17.08 2.35
CA GLU A 8 15.70 18.40 2.60
C GLU A 8 14.63 18.38 3.70
N HIS A 9 13.94 17.25 3.86
CA HIS A 9 12.83 17.11 4.81
C HIS A 9 13.15 16.20 6.00
N GLY A 10 14.37 15.65 6.09
CA GLY A 10 14.82 14.81 7.22
C GLY A 10 14.08 13.47 7.33
N ILE A 11 13.39 13.02 6.29
CA ILE A 11 12.60 11.78 6.29
C ILE A 11 13.53 10.58 6.04
N SER A 12 14.36 10.26 7.03
CA SER A 12 15.40 9.24 6.93
C SER A 12 14.89 7.81 6.77
N ARG A 13 13.65 7.52 7.20
CA ARG A 13 13.06 6.17 7.22
C ARG A 13 12.34 5.77 5.93
N ILE A 14 12.28 6.64 4.91
CA ILE A 14 11.66 6.30 3.63
C ILE A 14 12.43 5.16 2.96
N LYS A 15 11.73 4.21 2.34
CA LYS A 15 12.35 3.10 1.60
C LYS A 15 11.77 3.06 0.20
N GLU A 16 12.61 2.70 -0.76
CA GLU A 16 12.17 2.42 -2.11
C GLU A 16 11.28 1.18 -2.14
N SER A 17 10.22 1.22 -2.94
CA SER A 17 9.30 0.11 -3.14
C SER A 17 9.77 -0.77 -4.29
N ARG A 18 9.69 -2.09 -4.14
CA ARG A 18 10.01 -3.03 -5.23
C ARG A 18 8.75 -3.26 -6.06
N LYS A 19 8.64 -2.58 -7.20
CA LYS A 19 7.49 -2.72 -8.12
C LYS A 19 7.82 -3.69 -9.25
N GLY A 20 7.45 -4.96 -9.09
CA GLY A 20 7.43 -5.95 -10.18
C GLY A 20 6.10 -5.93 -10.93
N LYS A 21 6.08 -6.30 -12.21
CA LYS A 21 4.86 -6.35 -13.05
C LYS A 21 3.77 -7.26 -12.46
N ASP A 22 4.16 -8.32 -11.74
CA ASP A 22 3.25 -9.28 -11.09
C ASP A 22 3.00 -8.98 -9.59
N SER A 23 3.61 -7.92 -9.05
CA SER A 23 3.49 -7.57 -7.62
C SER A 23 2.10 -7.05 -7.23
N ILE A 24 1.25 -6.74 -8.21
CA ILE A 24 -0.10 -6.21 -7.99
C ILE A 24 -1.02 -7.26 -7.42
N MET A 25 -1.20 -8.37 -8.16
CA MET A 25 -2.10 -9.45 -7.79
C MET A 25 -1.67 -10.14 -6.49
N ALA A 26 -0.37 -10.35 -6.30
CA ALA A 26 0.17 -10.91 -5.06
C ALA A 26 -0.14 -9.99 -3.85
N GLY A 27 0.03 -8.68 -4.00
CA GLY A 27 -0.30 -7.71 -2.95
C GLY A 27 -1.79 -7.66 -2.61
N VAL A 28 -2.67 -7.73 -3.62
CA VAL A 28 -4.13 -7.76 -3.41
C VAL A 28 -4.56 -9.04 -2.72
N SER A 29 -4.08 -10.20 -3.17
CA SER A 29 -4.38 -11.50 -2.54
C SER A 29 -3.93 -11.51 -1.07
N LYS A 30 -2.79 -10.89 -0.78
CA LYS A 30 -2.29 -10.75 0.59
C LYS A 30 -3.18 -9.84 1.43
N LEU A 31 -3.64 -8.71 0.89
CA LEU A 31 -4.58 -7.81 1.57
C LEU A 31 -5.90 -8.51 1.91
N GLN A 32 -6.41 -9.35 1.01
CA GLN A 32 -7.62 -10.16 1.25
C GLN A 32 -7.46 -11.14 2.42
N GLY A 33 -6.23 -11.53 2.76
CA GLY A 33 -5.93 -12.39 3.90
C GLY A 33 -5.92 -11.67 5.25
N TYR A 34 -6.01 -10.34 5.28
CA TYR A 34 -5.98 -9.55 6.52
C TYR A 34 -7.35 -8.97 6.88
N ALA A 35 -7.62 -8.89 8.19
CA ALA A 35 -8.68 -8.03 8.70
C ALA A 35 -8.18 -6.57 8.71
N ILE A 36 -8.69 -5.76 7.80
CA ILE A 36 -8.33 -4.34 7.68
C ILE A 36 -9.37 -3.51 8.44
N TYR A 37 -8.92 -2.78 9.47
CA TYR A 37 -9.76 -1.88 10.25
C TYR A 37 -9.48 -0.44 9.84
N VAL A 38 -10.51 0.25 9.36
CA VAL A 38 -10.43 1.65 8.91
C VAL A 38 -11.16 2.52 9.91
N HIS A 39 -10.52 3.61 10.35
CA HIS A 39 -11.16 4.59 11.22
C HIS A 39 -12.29 5.32 10.45
N PRO A 40 -13.48 5.56 11.04
CA PRO A 40 -14.62 6.14 10.33
C PRO A 40 -14.37 7.56 9.77
N ASP A 41 -13.39 8.29 10.30
CA ASP A 41 -13.02 9.61 9.76
C ASP A 41 -12.27 9.52 8.43
N CYS A 42 -11.74 8.34 8.09
CA CYS A 42 -11.05 8.09 6.83
C CYS A 42 -12.04 7.81 5.69
N LYS A 43 -12.92 8.78 5.39
CA LYS A 43 -14.02 8.64 4.42
C LYS A 43 -13.54 8.23 3.03
N ASN A 44 -12.49 8.88 2.52
CA ASN A 44 -11.89 8.55 1.23
C ASN A 44 -11.39 7.10 1.18
N ILE A 45 -10.86 6.59 2.30
CA ILE A 45 -10.39 5.20 2.38
C ILE A 45 -11.57 4.23 2.26
N MET A 46 -12.67 4.51 2.96
CA MET A 46 -13.87 3.69 2.86
C MET A 46 -14.44 3.69 1.45
N ASP A 47 -14.53 4.85 0.80
CA ASP A 47 -15.03 4.97 -0.57
C ASP A 47 -14.18 4.16 -1.56
N GLU A 48 -12.85 4.23 -1.43
CA GLU A 48 -11.93 3.42 -2.24
C GLU A 48 -12.13 1.92 -1.98
N PHE A 49 -12.25 1.47 -0.72
CA PHE A 49 -12.50 0.06 -0.40
C PHE A 49 -13.83 -0.46 -0.94
N TYR A 50 -14.91 0.33 -0.85
CA TYR A 50 -16.23 -0.08 -1.36
C TYR A 50 -16.27 -0.12 -2.89
N SER A 51 -15.50 0.74 -3.56
CA SER A 51 -15.44 0.79 -5.03
C SER A 51 -14.46 -0.22 -5.64
N TYR A 52 -13.60 -0.86 -4.83
CA TYR A 52 -12.56 -1.76 -5.32
C TYR A 52 -13.14 -3.09 -5.82
N CYS A 53 -13.57 -3.10 -7.08
CA CYS A 53 -14.06 -4.28 -7.78
C CYS A 53 -13.06 -4.79 -8.81
N TYR A 54 -13.12 -6.09 -9.10
CA TYR A 54 -12.48 -6.66 -10.28
C TYR A 54 -13.17 -6.12 -11.54
N GLN A 55 -12.41 -5.86 -12.61
CA GLN A 55 -12.99 -5.42 -13.87
C GLN A 55 -13.98 -6.48 -14.37
N ARG A 56 -15.07 -6.05 -14.98
CA ARG A 56 -15.97 -6.95 -15.72
C ARG A 56 -15.78 -6.74 -17.22
N ASP A 57 -15.81 -7.82 -17.98
CA ASP A 57 -15.90 -7.71 -19.43
C ASP A 57 -17.30 -7.23 -19.87
N LYS A 58 -17.48 -7.00 -21.17
CA LYS A 58 -18.77 -6.58 -21.74
C LYS A 58 -19.87 -7.66 -21.62
N GLU A 59 -19.47 -8.91 -21.35
CA GLU A 59 -20.36 -10.07 -21.20
C GLU A 59 -20.72 -10.33 -19.72
N GLY A 60 -20.15 -9.56 -18.78
CA GLY A 60 -20.41 -9.65 -17.35
C GLY A 60 -19.48 -10.59 -16.57
N ASN A 61 -18.46 -11.19 -17.21
CA ASN A 61 -17.48 -12.04 -16.52
C ASN A 61 -16.45 -11.19 -15.78
N TRP A 62 -16.07 -11.65 -14.59
CA TRP A 62 -15.01 -11.03 -13.80
C TRP A 62 -13.64 -11.33 -14.41
N LEU A 63 -12.90 -10.27 -14.74
CA LEU A 63 -11.52 -10.34 -15.17
C LEU A 63 -10.60 -10.42 -13.96
N ASN A 64 -9.47 -11.13 -14.10
CA ASN A 64 -8.46 -11.25 -13.04
C ASN A 64 -7.58 -10.00 -12.90
N LYS A 65 -8.17 -8.81 -13.09
CA LYS A 65 -7.52 -7.51 -12.98
C LYS A 65 -8.40 -6.56 -12.17
N PRO A 66 -7.87 -5.89 -11.14
CA PRO A 66 -8.63 -4.86 -10.41
C PRO A 66 -8.96 -3.68 -11.34
N GLU A 67 -10.06 -2.99 -11.08
CA GLU A 67 -10.40 -1.76 -11.80
C GLU A 67 -9.36 -0.66 -11.50
N ASP A 68 -8.85 -0.02 -12.55
CA ASP A 68 -7.81 1.02 -12.46
C ASP A 68 -8.44 2.40 -12.22
N LYS A 69 -9.37 2.47 -11.26
CA LYS A 69 -10.02 3.71 -10.83
C LYS A 69 -9.97 3.77 -9.31
N ASN A 70 -9.56 4.93 -8.77
CA ASN A 70 -9.47 5.19 -7.33
C ASN A 70 -8.64 4.14 -6.57
N ASN A 71 -7.44 3.83 -7.07
CA ASN A 71 -6.55 2.81 -6.49
C ASN A 71 -5.39 3.39 -5.65
N HIS A 72 -5.39 4.69 -5.39
CA HIS A 72 -4.27 5.39 -4.76
C HIS A 72 -3.94 4.84 -3.38
N LEU A 73 -4.95 4.58 -2.55
CA LEU A 73 -4.75 4.04 -1.21
C LEU A 73 -4.44 2.55 -1.24
N MET A 74 -5.06 1.81 -2.16
CA MET A 74 -4.76 0.38 -2.33
C MET A 74 -3.31 0.17 -2.74
N ASP A 75 -2.77 1.01 -3.62
CA ASP A 75 -1.35 0.99 -3.95
C ASP A 75 -0.47 1.37 -2.76
N ALA A 76 -0.85 2.39 -1.98
CA ALA A 76 -0.13 2.77 -0.77
C ALA A 76 -0.10 1.63 0.27
N LEU A 77 -1.25 0.98 0.52
CA LEU A 77 -1.37 -0.18 1.41
C LEU A 77 -0.52 -1.34 0.93
N ARG A 78 -0.58 -1.66 -0.37
CA ARG A 78 0.26 -2.71 -0.97
C ARG A 78 1.75 -2.44 -0.77
N TYR A 79 2.22 -1.22 -0.99
CA TYR A 79 3.64 -0.87 -0.76
C TYR A 79 4.01 -0.92 0.72
N SER A 80 3.09 -0.53 1.62
CA SER A 80 3.33 -0.61 3.08
C SER A 80 3.58 -2.05 3.54
N LEU A 81 2.86 -3.03 2.98
CA LEU A 81 3.01 -4.44 3.32
C LEU A 81 4.34 -5.05 2.87
N GLN A 82 4.98 -4.50 1.84
CA GLN A 82 6.32 -4.95 1.42
C GLN A 82 7.38 -4.70 2.50
N CYS A 83 7.20 -3.63 3.30
CA CYS A 83 8.13 -3.32 4.39
C CYS A 83 8.12 -4.36 5.52
N ILE A 84 7.05 -5.15 5.63
CA ILE A 84 6.90 -6.19 6.66
C ILE A 84 7.68 -7.47 6.29
N GLU A 85 7.90 -7.72 5.00
CA GLU A 85 8.60 -8.93 4.53
C GLU A 85 10.13 -8.85 4.73
N GLY A 86 10.67 -7.65 4.89
CA GLY A 86 12.10 -7.39 5.03
C GLY A 86 12.63 -7.50 6.46
N GLY A 87 12.70 -8.72 7.00
CA GLY A 87 13.46 -9.04 8.22
C GLY A 87 12.90 -8.48 9.53
N LYS A 88 13.45 -8.96 10.67
CA LYS A 88 12.99 -8.63 12.03
C LYS A 88 12.82 -7.11 12.20
N ALA A 89 11.61 -6.68 12.54
CA ALA A 89 11.30 -5.29 12.86
C ALA A 89 12.28 -4.79 13.93
N THR A 90 13.14 -3.84 13.54
CA THR A 90 14.13 -3.30 14.47
C THR A 90 13.49 -2.15 15.22
N VAL A 91 13.20 -2.34 16.50
CA VAL A 91 12.70 -1.27 17.36
C VAL A 91 13.84 -0.28 17.59
N ARG A 92 13.70 0.93 17.05
CA ARG A 92 14.65 2.05 17.24
C ARG A 92 14.02 3.06 18.20
N ARG A 93 14.76 3.45 19.22
CA ARG A 93 14.34 4.46 20.21
C ARG A 93 14.46 5.86 19.61
N ARG A 94 13.68 6.81 20.12
CA ARG A 94 13.71 8.21 19.68
C ARG A 94 15.10 8.84 19.84
N SER A 95 15.81 8.46 20.91
CA SER A 95 17.21 8.80 21.17
C SER A 95 18.18 8.36 20.07
N ASP A 96 17.85 7.30 19.30
CA ASP A 96 18.73 6.77 18.26
C ASP A 96 18.79 7.71 17.02
N TYR A 97 17.97 8.76 17.00
CA TYR A 97 17.89 9.75 15.92
C TYR A 97 18.48 11.12 16.30
N GLY A 98 19.10 11.25 17.48
CA GLY A 98 19.67 12.53 17.93
C GLY A 98 18.64 13.63 18.17
N LEU A 99 17.39 13.25 18.50
CA LEU A 99 16.26 14.12 18.83
C LEU A 99 15.82 13.94 20.29
#